data_AF-A0A963KWX1-F1
#
_entry.id   AF-A0A963KWX1-F1
#
_cell.length_a   1.000
_cell.length_b   1.000
_cell.length_c   1.000
_cell.angle_alpha   90.00
_cell.angle_beta   90.00
_cell.angle_gamma   90.00
#
_symmetry.space_group_name_H-M   'P 1'
#
loop_
_entity.id
_entity.type
_entity.pdbx_description
1 polymer ?
#
loop_
_entity_poly.entity_id
_entity_poly.type
_entity_poly.pdbx_seq_one_letter_code
_entity_poly.pdbx_strand_id
1 'polypeptide(L)'
;MSKMPSIPFTPLVESLPAAVPFIGPETLERRSGRSFRARIGANESAFGPSPAARLAMIEAAATASLYGDPESLELRTKLARLHDVRVEEVLVGAGIDEILGNIVRMTVEPGQPVVTSLGAYPTFTYHIA
;
A
#
# COMPACT_ATOMS: atom_id res chain seq x y z
N MET A 1 -38.13 11.22 -12.26
CA MET A 1 -36.67 11.11 -12.09
C MET A 1 -36.30 9.66 -12.33
N SER A 2 -35.55 9.36 -13.40
CA SER A 2 -35.10 8.00 -13.68
C SER A 2 -34.13 7.57 -12.56
N LYS A 3 -34.39 6.42 -11.93
CA LYS A 3 -33.52 5.85 -10.89
C LYS A 3 -32.17 5.58 -11.56
N MET A 4 -31.10 6.22 -11.10
CA MET A 4 -29.75 5.89 -11.57
C MET A 4 -29.54 4.38 -11.42
N PRO A 5 -28.99 3.69 -12.44
CA PRO A 5 -28.68 2.28 -12.30
C PRO A 5 -27.69 2.11 -11.15
N SER A 6 -28.07 1.28 -10.17
CA SER A 6 -27.20 0.91 -9.05
C SER A 6 -26.18 -0.12 -9.54
N ILE A 7 -24.92 0.05 -9.18
CA ILE A 7 -23.87 -0.94 -9.44
C ILE A 7 -24.20 -2.22 -8.66
N PRO A 8 -24.22 -3.40 -9.29
CA PRO A 8 -24.54 -4.66 -8.61
C PRO A 8 -23.33 -5.17 -7.83
N PHE A 9 -23.05 -4.55 -6.68
CA PHE A 9 -21.99 -4.99 -5.79
C PHE A 9 -22.31 -6.36 -5.17
N THR A 10 -21.27 -7.08 -4.74
CA THR A 10 -21.47 -8.32 -3.97
C THR A 10 -22.00 -7.98 -2.57
N PRO A 11 -22.75 -8.89 -1.92
CA PRO A 11 -23.22 -8.65 -0.55
C PRO A 11 -22.10 -8.31 0.44
N LEU A 12 -20.90 -8.88 0.23
CA LEU A 12 -19.72 -8.53 1.02
C LEU A 12 -19.40 -7.04 0.88
N VAL A 13 -19.23 -6.54 -0.35
CA VAL A 13 -18.92 -5.13 -0.60
C VAL A 13 -20.01 -4.20 -0.08
N GLU A 14 -21.28 -4.58 -0.20
CA GLU A 14 -22.40 -3.80 0.35
C GLU A 14 -22.38 -3.73 1.89
N SER A 15 -21.83 -4.75 2.55
CA SER A 15 -21.72 -4.80 4.02
C SER A 15 -20.53 -4.04 4.58
N LEU A 16 -19.52 -3.73 3.75
CA LEU A 16 -18.31 -3.04 4.21
C LEU A 16 -18.63 -1.59 4.62
N PRO A 17 -18.12 -1.11 5.77
CA PRO A 17 -18.23 0.28 6.12
C PRO A 17 -17.44 1.15 5.14
N ALA A 18 -17.86 2.40 4.96
CA ALA A 18 -17.01 3.42 4.35
C ALA A 18 -15.82 3.71 5.28
N ALA A 19 -14.77 2.90 5.19
CA ALA A 19 -13.61 2.98 6.06
C ALA A 19 -12.55 3.89 5.43
N VAL A 20 -12.11 4.89 6.20
CA VAL A 20 -10.92 5.68 5.92
C VAL A 20 -9.93 5.38 7.05
N PRO A 21 -8.90 4.54 6.82
CA PRO A 21 -7.98 4.13 7.89
C PRO A 21 -7.26 5.32 8.55
N PHE A 22 -7.04 6.39 7.79
CA PHE A 22 -6.47 7.64 8.30
C PHE A 22 -6.87 8.84 7.42
N ILE A 23 -6.96 10.02 8.03
CA ILE A 23 -7.14 11.27 7.28
C ILE A 23 -5.76 11.78 6.84
N GLY A 24 -5.50 11.81 5.54
CA GLY A 24 -4.23 12.28 4.99
C GLY A 24 -3.91 13.73 5.35
N PRO A 25 -2.62 14.10 5.47
CA PRO A 25 -2.18 15.43 5.90
C PRO A 25 -2.71 16.54 4.99
N GLU A 26 -2.78 16.32 3.68
CA GLU A 26 -3.30 17.30 2.72
C GLU A 26 -4.78 17.64 2.99
N THR A 27 -5.55 16.68 3.48
CA THR A 27 -6.94 16.92 3.89
C THR A 27 -7.00 17.73 5.19
N LEU A 28 -6.08 17.48 6.13
CA LEU A 28 -5.98 18.25 7.37
C LEU A 28 -5.55 19.69 7.10
N GLU A 29 -4.62 19.93 6.18
CA GLU A 29 -4.21 21.26 5.76
C GLU A 29 -5.36 22.03 5.11
N ARG A 30 -6.10 21.40 4.18
CA ARG A 30 -7.29 22.01 3.56
C ARG A 30 -8.36 22.37 4.58
N ARG A 31 -8.62 21.50 5.57
CA ARG A 31 -9.62 21.75 6.63
C ARG A 31 -9.20 22.85 7.60
N SER A 32 -7.92 22.92 7.93
CA SER A 32 -7.38 23.91 8.86
C SER A 32 -7.05 25.25 8.21
N GLY A 33 -6.99 25.30 6.88
CA GLY A 33 -6.55 26.48 6.11
C GLY A 33 -5.07 26.83 6.33
N ARG A 34 -4.27 25.88 6.83
CA ARG A 34 -2.86 26.09 7.20
C ARG A 34 -2.03 24.90 6.77
N SER A 35 -0.83 25.15 6.25
CA SER A 35 0.14 24.09 5.98
C SER A 35 0.82 23.62 7.27
N PHE A 36 1.25 22.35 7.27
CA PHE A 36 2.06 21.80 8.34
C PHE A 36 3.46 22.43 8.32
N ARG A 37 3.88 22.99 9.47
CA ARG A 37 5.28 23.39 9.68
C ARG A 37 6.20 22.18 9.86
N ALA A 38 5.67 21.09 10.41
CA ALA A 38 6.37 19.83 10.61
C ALA A 38 5.41 18.66 10.33
N ARG A 39 5.72 17.86 9.31
CA ARG A 39 4.95 16.67 8.90
C ARG A 39 5.60 15.43 9.49
N ILE A 40 5.13 15.02 10.67
CA ILE A 40 5.71 13.94 11.49
C ILE A 40 4.66 12.91 11.95
N GLY A 41 3.50 12.86 11.28
CA GLY A 41 2.37 12.03 11.69
C GLY A 41 2.20 10.71 10.95
N ALA A 42 2.93 10.50 9.85
CA ALA A 42 2.73 9.36 8.94
C ALA A 42 3.97 8.45 8.81
N ASN A 43 4.97 8.62 9.68
CA ASN A 43 6.25 7.88 9.65
C ASN A 43 7.05 8.02 8.34
N GLU A 44 6.78 9.04 7.54
CA GLU A 44 7.56 9.36 6.35
C GLU A 44 8.97 9.81 6.74
N SER A 45 9.97 9.43 5.95
CA SER A 45 11.34 9.90 6.16
C SER A 45 11.47 11.37 5.76
N ALA A 46 11.60 12.26 6.75
CA ALA A 46 11.81 13.70 6.53
C ALA A 46 13.13 14.03 5.82
N PHE A 47 14.06 13.06 5.74
CA PHE A 47 15.33 13.21 5.02
C PHE A 47 15.18 13.01 3.50
N GLY A 48 14.06 12.44 3.06
CA GLY A 48 13.87 12.02 1.67
C GLY A 48 14.71 10.80 1.28
N PRO A 49 14.64 10.38 0.00
CA PRO A 49 15.44 9.28 -0.52
C PRO A 49 16.92 9.66 -0.68
N SER A 50 17.79 8.65 -0.78
CA SER A 50 19.23 8.88 -1.00
C SER A 50 19.50 9.68 -2.29
N PRO A 51 20.59 10.46 -2.37
CA PRO A 51 20.95 11.19 -3.58
C PRO A 51 21.08 10.28 -4.82
N ALA A 52 21.62 9.08 -4.64
CA ALA A 52 21.74 8.08 -5.71
C ALA A 52 20.37 7.58 -6.19
N ALA A 53 19.43 7.30 -5.27
CA ALA A 53 18.08 6.88 -5.62
C ALA A 53 17.34 7.99 -6.38
N ARG A 54 17.51 9.25 -5.98
CA ARG A 54 16.93 10.40 -6.70
C ARG A 54 17.41 10.48 -8.14
N LEU A 55 18.72 10.31 -8.36
CA LEU A 55 19.28 10.32 -9.72
C LEU A 55 18.73 9.17 -10.55
N ALA A 56 18.68 7.96 -10.00
CA ALA A 56 18.12 6.80 -10.69
C ALA A 56 16.63 6.97 -11.04
N MET A 57 15.83 7.59 -10.16
CA MET A 57 14.43 7.91 -10.44
C MET A 57 14.28 8.91 -11.60
N ILE A 58 15.14 9.95 -11.64
CA ILE A 58 15.14 10.93 -12.73
C ILE A 58 15.50 10.27 -14.06
N GLU A 59 16.51 9.41 -14.08
CA GLU A 59 16.91 8.67 -15.28
C GLU A 59 15.81 7.72 -15.76
N ALA A 60 15.20 6.97 -14.84
CA ALA A 60 14.12 6.03 -15.14
C ALA A 60 12.86 6.71 -15.70
N ALA A 61 12.66 8.01 -15.45
CA ALA A 61 11.53 8.75 -16.02
C ALA A 61 11.50 8.73 -17.55
N ALA A 62 12.65 8.58 -18.22
CA ALA A 62 12.76 8.49 -19.67
C ALA A 62 12.07 7.25 -20.26
N THR A 63 11.90 6.18 -19.47
CA THR A 63 11.31 4.91 -19.90
C THR A 63 10.01 4.58 -19.16
N ALA A 64 9.43 5.53 -18.41
CA ALA A 64 8.25 5.31 -17.57
C ALA A 64 6.96 4.97 -18.35
N SER A 65 6.96 5.12 -19.68
CA SER A 65 5.86 4.68 -20.56
C SER A 65 5.87 3.19 -20.86
N LEU A 66 6.97 2.49 -20.54
CA LEU A 66 7.12 1.06 -20.74
C LEU A 66 6.67 0.29 -19.51
N TYR A 67 6.15 -0.92 -19.72
CA TYR A 67 5.98 -1.86 -18.62
C TYR A 67 7.35 -2.20 -18.02
N GLY A 68 7.41 -2.27 -16.69
CA GLY A 68 8.56 -2.83 -16.00
C GLY A 68 8.68 -4.34 -16.26
N ASP A 69 9.85 -4.90 -15.93
CA ASP A 69 10.03 -6.35 -15.91
C ASP A 69 9.03 -6.98 -14.92
N PRO A 70 8.07 -7.82 -15.40
CA PRO A 70 7.07 -8.42 -14.53
C PRO A 70 7.68 -9.38 -13.50
N GLU A 71 8.90 -9.88 -13.73
CA GLU A 71 9.59 -10.75 -12.77
C GLU A 71 10.31 -9.95 -11.68
N SER A 72 10.51 -8.64 -11.87
CA SER A 72 11.34 -7.78 -11.01
C SER A 72 12.71 -8.42 -10.71
N LEU A 73 13.29 -9.13 -11.68
CA LEU A 73 14.38 -10.07 -11.45
C LEU A 73 15.63 -9.38 -10.89
N GLU A 74 15.97 -8.20 -11.43
CA GLU A 74 17.12 -7.42 -10.96
C GLU A 74 16.97 -7.02 -9.50
N LEU A 75 15.79 -6.50 -9.11
CA LEU A 75 15.51 -6.07 -7.74
C LEU A 75 15.53 -7.26 -6.79
N ARG A 76 14.85 -8.35 -7.14
CA ARG A 76 14.82 -9.59 -6.33
C ARG A 76 16.21 -10.16 -6.14
N THR A 77 17.03 -10.20 -7.18
CA THR A 77 18.42 -10.68 -7.11
C THR A 77 19.26 -9.83 -6.15
N LYS A 78 19.15 -8.50 -6.21
CA LYS A 78 19.90 -7.61 -5.30
C LYS A 78 19.44 -7.76 -3.85
N LEU A 79 18.14 -7.85 -3.61
CA LEU A 79 17.58 -8.05 -2.26
C LEU A 79 17.96 -9.42 -1.70
N ALA A 80 17.86 -10.48 -2.50
CA ALA A 80 18.24 -11.83 -2.10
C ALA A 80 19.71 -11.90 -1.64
N ARG A 81 20.61 -11.28 -2.40
CA ARG A 81 22.04 -11.16 -2.01
C ARG A 81 22.24 -10.33 -0.75
N LEU A 82 21.50 -9.22 -0.60
CA LEU A 82 21.60 -8.34 0.58
C LEU A 82 21.17 -9.07 1.87
N HIS A 83 20.16 -9.91 1.77
CA HIS A 83 19.56 -10.61 2.91
C HIS A 83 20.03 -12.06 3.09
N ASP A 84 20.95 -12.54 2.24
CA ASP A 84 21.47 -13.92 2.24
C ASP A 84 20.36 -14.99 2.13
N VAL A 85 19.44 -14.78 1.20
CA VAL A 85 18.33 -15.70 0.89
C VAL A 85 18.30 -16.05 -0.60
N ARG A 86 17.48 -17.02 -0.98
CA ARG A 86 17.26 -17.38 -2.39
C ARG A 86 16.36 -16.34 -3.08
N VAL A 87 16.50 -16.21 -4.39
CA VAL A 87 15.68 -15.25 -5.17
C VAL A 87 14.19 -15.61 -5.12
N GLU A 88 13.88 -16.91 -5.00
CA GLU A 88 12.53 -17.45 -4.86
C GLU A 88 11.88 -17.08 -3.52
N GLU A 89 12.68 -16.65 -2.53
CA GLU A 89 12.20 -16.21 -1.21
C GLU A 89 11.91 -14.70 -1.17
N VAL A 90 12.12 -13.99 -2.29
CA VAL A 90 11.85 -12.55 -2.41
C VAL A 90 10.67 -12.30 -3.33
N LEU A 91 9.64 -11.66 -2.79
CA LEU A 91 8.49 -11.12 -3.53
C LEU A 91 8.61 -9.59 -3.62
N VAL A 92 8.20 -9.01 -4.76
CA VAL A 92 8.03 -7.57 -4.93
C VAL A 92 6.54 -7.28 -5.11
N GLY A 93 6.01 -6.32 -4.35
CA GLY A 93 4.64 -5.83 -4.47
C GLY A 93 4.59 -4.31 -4.30
N ALA A 94 3.43 -3.69 -4.48
CA ALA A 94 3.21 -2.25 -4.33
C ALA A 94 3.12 -1.84 -2.84
N GLY A 95 4.15 -2.19 -2.07
CA GLY A 95 4.24 -1.94 -0.63
C GLY A 95 3.64 -3.06 0.23
N ILE A 96 3.87 -2.95 1.54
CA ILE A 96 3.45 -3.97 2.51
C ILE A 96 1.92 -4.07 2.57
N ASP A 97 1.19 -2.97 2.36
CA ASP A 97 -0.27 -2.97 2.34
C ASP A 97 -0.84 -3.93 1.29
N GLU A 98 -0.34 -3.87 0.04
CA GLU A 98 -0.78 -4.80 -1.00
C GLU A 98 -0.46 -6.26 -0.63
N ILE A 99 0.74 -6.50 -0.10
CA ILE A 99 1.18 -7.84 0.30
C ILE A 99 0.29 -8.40 1.41
N LEU A 100 -0.07 -7.59 2.41
CA LEU A 100 -1.01 -7.98 3.47
C LEU A 100 -2.39 -8.31 2.90
N GLY A 101 -2.91 -7.48 1.99
CA GLY A 101 -4.17 -7.74 1.31
C GLY A 101 -4.16 -9.05 0.51
N ASN A 102 -3.07 -9.34 -0.20
CA ASN A 102 -2.90 -10.59 -0.94
C ASN A 102 -2.85 -11.79 0.00
N ILE A 103 -2.14 -11.70 1.15
CA ILE A 103 -2.10 -12.76 2.15
C ILE A 103 -3.52 -13.06 2.66
N VAL A 104 -4.29 -12.04 3.04
CA VAL A 104 -5.67 -12.22 3.50
C VAL A 104 -6.52 -12.87 2.41
N ARG A 105 -6.45 -12.36 1.17
CA ARG A 105 -7.18 -12.92 0.02
C ARG A 105 -6.88 -14.39 -0.26
N MET A 106 -5.64 -14.84 -0.01
CA MET A 106 -5.24 -16.23 -0.24
C MET A 106 -5.59 -17.18 0.91
N THR A 107 -5.85 -16.67 2.11
CA THR A 107 -5.86 -17.50 3.34
C THR A 107 -7.11 -17.37 4.22
N VAL A 108 -7.99 -16.41 3.93
CA VAL A 108 -9.15 -16.09 4.78
C VAL A 108 -10.45 -16.18 3.98
N GLU A 109 -11.37 -17.01 4.46
CA GLU A 109 -12.76 -17.04 3.99
C GLU A 109 -13.69 -16.16 4.84
N PRO A 110 -14.84 -15.72 4.31
CA PRO A 110 -15.84 -14.99 5.10
C PRO A 110 -16.24 -15.75 6.38
N GLY A 111 -16.13 -15.08 7.52
CA GLY A 111 -16.44 -15.66 8.84
C GLY A 111 -15.30 -16.45 9.50
N GLN A 112 -14.16 -16.64 8.81
CA GLN A 112 -12.99 -17.26 9.40
C GLN A 112 -12.32 -16.32 10.43
N PRO A 113 -11.99 -16.80 11.64
CA PRO A 113 -11.34 -15.97 12.64
C PRO A 113 -9.89 -15.66 12.23
N VAL A 114 -9.49 -14.39 12.39
CA VAL A 114 -8.12 -13.90 12.20
C VAL A 114 -7.65 -13.25 13.50
N VAL A 115 -6.44 -13.60 13.95
CA VAL A 115 -5.87 -13.10 15.22
C VAL A 115 -4.83 -12.03 14.94
N THR A 116 -4.90 -10.92 15.68
CA THR A 116 -3.89 -9.85 15.70
C THR A 116 -3.87 -9.17 17.06
N SER A 117 -2.89 -8.31 17.32
CA SER A 117 -2.79 -7.54 18.55
C SER A 117 -3.76 -6.36 18.56
N LEU A 118 -4.37 -6.09 19.72
CA LEU A 118 -5.26 -4.94 19.90
C LEU A 118 -4.47 -3.62 19.73
N GLY A 119 -4.91 -2.76 18.82
CA GLY A 119 -4.25 -1.48 18.51
C GLY A 119 -3.05 -1.58 17.56
N ALA A 120 -2.86 -2.73 16.91
CA ALA A 120 -1.81 -2.94 15.92
C ALA A 120 -2.12 -2.25 14.57
N TYR A 121 -1.35 -2.61 13.54
CA TYR A 121 -1.38 -1.98 12.24
C TYR A 121 -2.79 -2.01 11.59
N PRO A 122 -3.45 -0.85 11.42
CA PRO A 122 -4.87 -0.81 11.07
C PRO A 122 -5.14 -1.28 9.64
N THR A 123 -4.19 -1.17 8.71
CA THR A 123 -4.39 -1.63 7.32
C THR A 123 -4.55 -3.14 7.23
N PHE A 124 -3.96 -3.92 8.15
CA PHE A 124 -4.21 -5.36 8.21
C PHE A 124 -5.67 -5.67 8.55
N THR A 125 -6.23 -5.00 9.56
CA THR A 125 -7.64 -5.13 9.93
C THR A 125 -8.56 -4.65 8.81
N TYR A 126 -8.17 -3.61 8.06
CA TYR A 126 -8.90 -3.14 6.88
C TYR A 126 -9.04 -4.23 5.81
N HIS A 127 -8.01 -5.07 5.60
CA HIS A 127 -8.09 -6.17 4.63
C HIS A 127 -8.96 -7.34 5.06
N ILE A 128 -9.20 -7.51 6.37
CA ILE A 128 -10.02 -8.58 6.94
C ILE A 128 -11.51 -8.20 6.96
N ALA A 129 -11.78 -6.90 7.11
CA ALA A 129 -13.12 -6.34 7.32
C ALA A 129 -14.09 -6.63 6.17
#